data_AF-Q3XWQ3-F1
#
_entry.id   AF-Q3XWQ3-F1
#
_cell.length_a   1.000
_cell.length_b   1.000
_cell.length_c   1.000
_cell.angle_alpha   90.00
_cell.angle_beta   90.00
_cell.angle_gamma   90.00
#
_symmetry.space_group_name_H-M   'P 1'
#
loop_
_entity.id
_entity.type
_entity.pdbx_description
1 polymer ?
#
loop_
_entity_poly.entity_id
_entity_poly.type
_entity_poly.pdbx_seq_one_letter_code
_entity_poly.pdbx_strand_id
1 'polypeptide(L)'
;MDWHNEYNRKNSNDLAQMPESWQAVAEEIPESKQMTKVKDIHIKNVQACLSPGYSLPSRAFDLVAFPEKPIEDVCFSHCQITAKEFGRIEAVQNLCFKSCDLSIETGNTAANNTFDNR
;
A
#
# COMPACT_ATOMS: atom_id res chain seq x y z
N MET A 1 4.38 -2.08 13.07
CA MET A 1 4.15 -3.38 12.40
C MET A 1 2.64 -3.42 12.21
N ASP A 2 2.11 -2.73 11.19
CA ASP A 2 0.68 -2.40 11.13
C ASP A 2 0.20 -2.42 9.67
N TRP A 3 0.04 -3.62 9.11
CA TRP A 3 -0.29 -3.78 7.69
C TRP A 3 -1.47 -4.71 7.39
N HIS A 4 -2.04 -5.39 8.38
CA HIS A 4 -3.14 -6.34 8.15
C HIS A 4 -4.52 -5.68 8.33
N ASN A 5 -5.42 -5.87 7.35
CA ASN A 5 -6.76 -5.25 7.35
C ASN A 5 -7.64 -5.69 8.52
N GLU A 6 -7.45 -6.89 9.05
CA GLU A 6 -8.22 -7.37 10.21
C GLU A 6 -7.91 -6.58 11.49
N TYR A 7 -6.74 -5.94 11.59
CA TYR A 7 -6.41 -5.07 12.72
C TYR A 7 -7.22 -3.76 12.74
N ASN A 8 -7.90 -3.43 11.64
CA ASN A 8 -8.83 -2.29 11.60
C ASN A 8 -10.20 -2.61 12.19
N ARG A 9 -10.48 -3.86 12.58
CA ARG A 9 -11.78 -4.28 13.11
C ARG A 9 -11.60 -4.95 14.47
N LYS A 10 -12.23 -4.40 15.52
CA LYS A 10 -12.24 -5.01 16.86
C LYS A 10 -13.46 -5.93 17.00
N ASN A 11 -13.22 -7.18 17.39
CA ASN A 11 -14.26 -8.09 17.86
C ASN A 11 -14.07 -8.27 19.36
N SER A 12 -15.01 -7.81 20.19
CA SER A 12 -14.84 -7.87 21.64
C SER A 12 -16.18 -7.99 22.36
N ASN A 13 -16.48 -9.20 22.83
CA ASN A 13 -17.75 -9.52 23.49
C ASN A 13 -17.80 -9.15 24.98
N ASP A 14 -16.67 -8.80 25.63
CA ASP A 14 -16.58 -8.62 27.11
C ASP A 14 -15.93 -7.29 27.55
N LEU A 15 -15.95 -6.24 26.72
CA LEU A 15 -15.29 -4.96 27.03
C LEU A 15 -15.75 -4.30 28.32
N ALA A 16 -17.04 -4.43 28.66
CA ALA A 16 -17.63 -3.78 29.82
C ALA A 16 -17.09 -4.28 31.18
N GLN A 17 -16.42 -5.44 31.20
CA GLN A 17 -15.83 -6.01 32.43
C GLN A 17 -14.33 -5.70 32.60
N MET A 18 -13.71 -5.07 31.60
CA MET A 18 -12.27 -4.76 31.65
C MET A 18 -11.99 -3.47 32.45
N PRO A 19 -10.76 -3.26 32.96
CA PRO A 19 -10.37 -2.00 33.56
C PRO A 19 -10.56 -0.81 32.61
N GLU A 20 -10.85 0.38 33.14
CA GLU A 20 -11.17 1.59 32.36
C GLU A 20 -10.10 1.92 31.29
N SER A 21 -8.83 1.74 31.61
CA SER A 21 -7.73 1.92 30.65
C SER A 21 -7.81 0.97 29.44
N TRP A 22 -8.30 -0.26 29.64
CA TRP A 22 -8.53 -1.22 28.57
C TRP A 22 -9.82 -0.97 27.79
N GLN A 23 -10.85 -0.41 28.45
CA GLN A 23 -12.06 0.05 27.77
C GLN A 23 -11.73 1.18 26.78
N ALA A 24 -10.95 2.17 27.20
CA ALA A 24 -10.50 3.27 26.33
C ALA A 24 -9.64 2.77 25.16
N VAL A 25 -8.79 1.76 25.37
CA VAL A 25 -8.03 1.11 24.27
C VAL A 25 -8.96 0.35 23.33
N ALA A 26 -10.07 -0.18 23.83
CA ALA A 26 -11.03 -0.94 23.05
C ALA A 26 -12.11 -0.09 22.38
N GLU A 27 -12.29 1.16 22.78
CA GLU A 27 -13.20 2.11 22.13
C GLU A 27 -12.99 2.12 20.62
N GLU A 28 -14.10 2.10 19.88
CA GLU A 28 -14.07 2.12 18.43
C GLU A 28 -13.50 3.44 17.95
N ILE A 29 -12.55 3.37 17.01
CA ILE A 29 -12.02 4.57 16.39
C ILE A 29 -13.19 5.23 15.65
N PRO A 30 -13.48 6.53 15.87
CA PRO A 30 -14.56 7.20 15.14
C PRO A 30 -14.38 6.99 13.63
N GLU A 31 -15.46 6.71 12.90
CA GLU A 31 -15.42 6.40 11.46
C GLU A 31 -14.61 7.43 10.65
N SER A 32 -14.75 8.72 10.99
CA SER A 32 -13.98 9.83 10.41
C SER A 32 -12.45 9.66 10.55
N LYS A 33 -12.00 8.98 11.61
CA LYS A 33 -10.61 8.67 11.95
C LYS A 33 -10.19 7.23 11.60
N GLN A 34 -11.12 6.35 11.22
CA GLN A 34 -10.81 5.02 10.68
C GLN A 34 -10.19 5.15 9.30
N MET A 35 -9.32 4.23 8.88
CA MET A 35 -8.58 4.28 7.61
C MET A 35 -7.61 5.48 7.52
N THR A 36 -6.33 5.16 7.41
CA THR A 36 -5.26 6.17 7.31
C THR A 36 -5.36 6.91 5.99
N LYS A 37 -5.40 8.25 6.04
CA LYS A 37 -5.24 9.09 4.85
C LYS A 37 -3.77 9.21 4.50
N VAL A 38 -3.42 8.85 3.27
CA VAL A 38 -2.04 8.94 2.75
C VAL A 38 -2.05 9.96 1.60
N LYS A 39 -1.16 10.96 1.67
CA LYS A 39 -1.05 11.99 0.65
C LYS A 39 0.31 12.68 0.62
N ASP A 40 0.53 13.52 -0.40
CA ASP A 40 1.71 14.38 -0.56
C ASP A 40 3.03 13.59 -0.62
N ILE A 41 3.03 12.49 -1.39
CA ILE A 41 4.20 11.60 -1.52
C ILE A 41 5.01 11.97 -2.76
N HIS A 42 6.29 12.25 -2.57
CA HIS A 42 7.22 12.51 -3.65
C HIS A 42 8.39 11.52 -3.65
N ILE A 43 8.52 10.75 -4.73
CA ILE A 43 9.62 9.83 -4.97
C ILE A 43 10.49 10.43 -6.08
N LYS A 44 11.78 10.62 -5.81
CA LYS A 44 12.67 11.31 -6.76
C LYS A 44 14.00 10.60 -6.91
N ASN A 45 14.55 10.60 -8.12
CA ASN A 45 15.92 10.14 -8.42
C ASN A 45 16.15 8.68 -8.00
N VAL A 46 15.22 7.79 -8.35
CA VAL A 46 15.31 6.35 -8.01
C VAL A 46 15.78 5.56 -9.21
N GLN A 47 16.79 4.73 -9.01
CA GLN A 47 17.15 3.66 -9.94
C GLN A 47 16.87 2.31 -9.26
N ALA A 48 15.99 1.52 -9.84
CA ALA A 48 15.65 0.18 -9.39
C ALA A 48 15.86 -0.81 -10.54
N CYS A 49 16.70 -1.81 -10.34
CA CYS A 49 17.06 -2.78 -11.37
C CYS A 49 16.65 -4.19 -10.94
N LEU A 50 16.15 -4.98 -11.87
CA LEU A 50 15.89 -6.39 -11.67
C LEU A 50 17.20 -7.18 -11.85
N SER A 51 17.60 -7.94 -10.84
CA SER A 51 18.77 -8.81 -10.96
C SER A 51 18.54 -9.91 -12.00
N PRO A 52 19.55 -10.26 -12.81
CA PRO A 52 19.44 -11.37 -13.76
C PRO A 52 19.01 -12.66 -13.06
N GLY A 53 17.98 -13.32 -13.59
CA GLY A 53 17.47 -14.57 -13.04
C GLY A 53 16.71 -14.45 -11.71
N TYR A 54 16.29 -13.24 -11.30
CA TYR A 54 15.48 -13.06 -10.10
C TYR A 54 14.21 -13.92 -10.19
N SER A 55 13.99 -14.82 -9.24
CA SER A 55 12.92 -15.83 -9.30
C SER A 55 11.60 -15.36 -8.69
N LEU A 56 11.66 -14.48 -7.68
CA LEU A 56 10.49 -14.01 -6.94
C LEU A 56 9.66 -12.96 -7.71
N PRO A 57 8.44 -12.67 -7.26
CA PRO A 57 7.64 -11.57 -7.81
C PRO A 57 8.36 -10.22 -7.70
N SER A 58 8.19 -9.36 -8.69
CA SER A 58 8.75 -8.01 -8.72
C SER A 58 7.77 -7.06 -9.41
N ARG A 59 7.44 -5.94 -8.75
CA ARG A 59 6.52 -4.93 -9.25
C ARG A 59 7.18 -3.57 -9.24
N ALA A 60 6.94 -2.79 -10.29
CA ALA A 60 7.36 -1.40 -10.32
C ALA A 60 6.55 -0.56 -9.31
N PHE A 61 5.22 -0.77 -9.24
CA PHE A 61 4.33 -0.02 -8.36
C PHE A 61 3.30 -0.94 -7.68
N ASP A 62 3.08 -0.75 -6.37
CA ASP A 62 1.97 -1.36 -5.65
C ASP A 62 1.36 -0.29 -4.72
N LEU A 63 0.39 0.45 -5.26
CA LEU A 63 -0.32 1.55 -4.59
C LEU A 63 -1.79 1.14 -4.48
N VAL A 64 -2.21 0.68 -3.29
CA VAL A 64 -3.58 0.21 -3.07
C VAL A 64 -4.16 0.90 -1.84
N ALA A 65 -5.32 1.54 -2.01
CA ALA A 65 -6.07 2.17 -0.94
C ALA A 65 -7.56 1.83 -0.99
N PHE A 66 -8.27 2.23 0.06
CA PHE A 66 -9.72 2.19 0.12
C PHE A 66 -10.30 3.29 -0.79
N PRO A 67 -11.28 2.99 -1.66
CA PRO A 67 -11.94 4.00 -2.51
C PRO A 67 -12.52 5.18 -1.72
N GLU A 68 -12.93 4.97 -0.47
CA GLU A 68 -13.48 5.97 0.45
C GLU A 68 -12.39 6.93 0.98
N LYS A 69 -11.14 6.49 1.04
CA LYS A 69 -9.97 7.30 1.43
C LYS A 69 -8.80 7.04 0.47
N PRO A 70 -8.87 7.56 -0.77
CA PRO A 70 -7.84 7.31 -1.78
C PRO A 70 -6.50 7.91 -1.35
N ILE A 71 -5.41 7.35 -1.89
CA ILE A 71 -4.10 8.00 -1.84
C ILE A 71 -4.17 9.24 -2.74
N GLU A 72 -3.68 10.39 -2.27
CA GLU A 72 -3.69 11.64 -3.03
C GLU A 72 -2.29 12.17 -3.28
N ASP A 73 -2.10 12.87 -4.40
CA ASP A 73 -0.92 13.70 -4.68
C ASP A 73 0.41 12.93 -4.57
N VAL A 74 0.53 11.87 -5.38
CA VAL A 74 1.74 11.06 -5.48
C VAL A 74 2.50 11.42 -6.76
N CYS A 75 3.77 11.76 -6.64
CA CYS A 75 4.61 12.07 -7.80
C CYS A 75 5.93 11.30 -7.76
N PHE A 76 6.16 10.51 -8.81
CA PHE A 76 7.46 9.94 -9.14
C PHE A 76 8.16 10.87 -10.13
N SER A 77 9.45 11.17 -9.90
CA SER A 77 10.22 12.01 -10.81
C SER A 77 11.67 11.54 -10.98
N HIS A 78 12.14 11.48 -12.22
CA HIS A 78 13.48 11.00 -12.55
C HIS A 78 13.73 9.59 -12.00
N CYS A 79 12.86 8.65 -12.39
CA CYS A 79 12.96 7.26 -11.94
C CYS A 79 13.29 6.34 -13.11
N GLN A 80 14.19 5.40 -12.92
CA GLN A 80 14.52 4.33 -13.85
C GLN A 80 14.22 3.00 -13.18
N ILE A 81 13.23 2.26 -13.67
CA ILE A 81 12.73 1.05 -13.00
C ILE A 81 12.67 -0.12 -13.97
N THR A 82 13.35 -1.21 -13.63
CA THR A 82 13.17 -2.51 -14.26
C THR A 82 12.50 -3.46 -13.28
N ALA A 83 11.37 -4.02 -13.69
CA ALA A 83 10.59 -4.96 -12.86
C ALA A 83 9.94 -6.04 -13.74
N LYS A 84 9.51 -7.13 -13.12
CA LYS A 84 8.74 -8.16 -13.85
C LYS A 84 7.38 -7.63 -14.26
N GLU A 85 6.64 -7.04 -13.32
CA GLU A 85 5.29 -6.53 -13.53
C GLU A 85 5.24 -5.00 -13.35
N PHE A 86 4.34 -4.33 -14.05
CA PHE A 86 4.05 -2.91 -13.78
C PHE A 86 3.46 -2.75 -12.37
N GLY A 87 2.58 -3.68 -11.99
CA GLY A 87 1.96 -3.75 -10.66
C GLY A 87 0.63 -3.00 -10.56
N ARG A 88 0.19 -2.67 -9.35
CA ARG A 88 -1.20 -2.28 -9.04
C ARG A 88 -1.30 -0.83 -8.60
N ILE A 89 -2.32 -0.15 -9.10
CA ILE A 89 -2.64 1.23 -8.75
C ILE A 89 -4.16 1.31 -8.59
N GLU A 90 -4.62 1.33 -7.34
CA GLU A 90 -6.03 1.23 -6.96
C GLU A 90 -6.37 2.32 -5.95
N ALA A 91 -7.43 3.09 -6.23
CA ALA A 91 -7.86 4.24 -5.44
C ALA A 91 -6.74 5.28 -5.20
N VAL A 92 -6.12 5.75 -6.28
CA VAL A 92 -5.12 6.83 -6.25
C VAL A 92 -5.61 8.01 -7.08
N GLN A 93 -5.53 9.21 -6.52
CA GLN A 93 -5.88 10.47 -7.18
C GLN A 93 -4.63 11.33 -7.35
N ASN A 94 -4.53 12.05 -8.47
CA ASN A 94 -3.39 12.91 -8.80
C ASN A 94 -2.03 12.17 -8.81
N LEU A 95 -2.01 10.97 -9.38
CA LEU A 95 -0.76 10.24 -9.62
C LEU A 95 -0.01 10.85 -10.81
N CYS A 96 1.27 11.15 -10.61
CA CYS A 96 2.13 11.77 -11.61
C CYS A 96 3.44 11.01 -11.80
N PHE A 97 3.84 10.81 -13.06
CA PHE A 97 5.16 10.33 -13.45
C PHE A 97 5.84 11.42 -14.29
N LYS A 98 7.01 11.91 -13.84
CA LYS A 98 7.78 12.95 -14.54
C LYS A 98 9.16 12.44 -14.89
N SER A 99 9.43 12.26 -16.17
CA SER A 99 10.72 11.72 -16.64
C SER A 99 11.02 10.37 -15.96
N CYS A 100 10.11 9.42 -16.11
CA CYS A 100 10.28 8.07 -15.60
C CYS A 100 10.43 7.11 -16.78
N ASP A 101 11.47 6.29 -16.74
CA ASP A 101 11.74 5.23 -17.71
C ASP A 101 11.49 3.87 -17.05
N LEU A 102 10.69 3.03 -17.71
CA LEU A 102 10.30 1.74 -17.18
C LEU A 102 10.55 0.63 -18.19
N SER A 103 11.07 -0.49 -17.68
CA SER A 103 11.19 -1.76 -18.41
C SER A 103 10.44 -2.83 -17.65
N ILE A 104 9.36 -3.34 -18.25
CA ILE A 104 8.44 -4.30 -17.64
C ILE A 104 8.45 -5.58 -18.48
N GLU A 105 8.65 -6.74 -17.83
CA GLU A 105 8.79 -8.03 -18.54
C GLU A 105 7.44 -8.67 -18.90
N THR A 106 6.48 -8.67 -17.97
CA THR A 106 5.22 -9.42 -18.06
C THR A 106 4.02 -8.62 -17.55
N GLY A 107 2.82 -9.07 -17.92
CA GLY A 107 1.57 -8.57 -17.33
C GLY A 107 1.42 -8.97 -15.87
N ASN A 108 0.51 -8.32 -15.15
CA ASN A 108 0.24 -8.60 -13.74
C ASN A 108 -0.35 -10.01 -13.54
N THR A 109 0.18 -10.75 -12.57
CA THR A 109 -0.33 -12.06 -12.18
C THR A 109 -1.16 -11.95 -10.91
N ALA A 110 -2.40 -12.45 -10.94
CA ALA A 110 -3.30 -12.40 -9.78
C ALA A 110 -2.75 -13.16 -8.56
N ALA A 111 -1.97 -14.22 -8.77
CA ALA A 111 -1.29 -14.96 -7.70
C ALA A 111 -0.33 -14.06 -6.88
N ASN A 112 0.22 -13.00 -7.49
CA ASN A 112 1.10 -12.07 -6.78
C ASN A 112 0.35 -11.04 -5.92
N ASN A 113 -0.99 -11.11 -5.88
CA ASN A 113 -1.84 -10.23 -5.06
C ASN A 113 -2.05 -10.76 -3.63
N THR A 114 -1.70 -12.03 -3.36
CA THR A 114 -1.72 -12.56 -2.01
C THR A 114 -0.50 -12.04 -1.26
N PHE A 115 -0.73 -11.43 -0.10
CA PHE A 115 0.34 -10.88 0.73
C PHE A 115 0.93 -11.97 1.63
N ASP A 116 1.85 -12.77 1.09
CA ASP A 116 2.93 -13.51 1.79
C ASP A 116 3.77 -14.28 0.74
N ASN A 117 4.35 -13.58 -0.23
CA ASN A 117 5.12 -14.20 -1.32
C ASN A 117 6.63 -14.23 -1.02
N ARG A 118 7.02 -14.27 0.26
CA ARG A 118 8.43 -14.34 0.67
C ARG A 118 8.96 -15.76 0.65
#